data_AF-A0A1V4YW55-F1
#
_entry.id   AF-A0A1V4YW55-F1
#
_cell.length_a   1.000
_cell.length_b   1.000
_cell.length_c   1.000
_cell.angle_alpha   90.00
_cell.angle_beta   90.00
_cell.angle_gamma   90.00
#
_symmetry.space_group_name_H-M   'P 1'
#
loop_
_entity.id
_entity.type
_entity.pdbx_description
1 polymer ?
#
loop_
_entity_poly.entity_id
_entity_poly.type
_entity_poly.pdbx_seq_one_letter_code
_entity_poly.pdbx_strand_id
1 'polypeptide(L)'
;MVAITVILAAVIAAFVFGMGPPEQAPQASLRASATTITDDDDNTVSAIKLEHQGGDAVYLDATHTKILLDGNAVNVVLADADTDALDAGEYVYIFNDDGVNFLDAQGNDTQTNLTAITATGTSTNVKIVDVGSQQMIADLKVNF
;
A
#
# COMPACT_ATOMS: atom_id res chain seq x y z
N MET A 1 -21.47 -42.66 -11.54
CA MET A 1 -21.73 -41.84 -12.74
C MET A 1 -22.43 -40.51 -12.42
N VAL A 2 -23.29 -40.42 -11.38
CA VAL A 2 -23.99 -39.17 -10.97
C VAL A 2 -23.07 -38.04 -10.46
N ALA A 3 -22.00 -38.36 -9.73
CA ALA A 3 -21.15 -37.32 -9.14
C ALA A 3 -20.46 -36.43 -10.19
N ILE A 4 -20.01 -37.03 -11.29
CA ILE A 4 -19.29 -36.30 -12.35
C ILE A 4 -20.24 -35.35 -13.09
N THR A 5 -21.48 -35.75 -13.35
CA THR A 5 -22.46 -34.89 -14.04
C THR A 5 -22.92 -33.71 -13.19
N VAL A 6 -22.97 -33.86 -11.86
CA VAL A 6 -23.31 -32.77 -10.94
C VAL A 6 -22.20 -31.72 -10.90
N ILE A 7 -20.93 -32.15 -10.86
CA ILE A 7 -19.78 -31.23 -10.88
C ILE A 7 -19.73 -30.46 -12.20
N LEU A 8 -19.87 -31.15 -13.33
CA LEU A 8 -19.89 -30.52 -14.65
C LEU A 8 -21.04 -29.51 -14.80
N ALA A 9 -22.25 -29.85 -14.34
CA ALA A 9 -23.40 -28.95 -14.40
C ALA A 9 -23.19 -27.68 -13.55
N ALA A 10 -22.63 -27.81 -12.34
CA ALA A 10 -22.34 -26.66 -11.48
C ALA A 10 -21.27 -25.74 -12.09
N VAL A 11 -20.21 -26.31 -12.67
CA VAL A 11 -19.15 -25.55 -13.34
C VAL A 11 -19.69 -24.81 -14.57
N ILE A 12 -20.48 -25.49 -15.42
CA ILE A 12 -21.09 -24.86 -16.60
C ILE A 12 -22.10 -23.78 -16.19
N ALA A 13 -22.91 -24.02 -15.14
CA ALA A 13 -23.84 -23.02 -14.63
C ALA A 13 -23.11 -21.76 -14.13
N ALA A 14 -21.97 -21.90 -13.42
CA ALA A 14 -21.16 -20.76 -13.00
C ALA A 14 -20.66 -19.92 -14.20
N PHE A 15 -20.22 -20.58 -15.28
CA PHE A 15 -19.81 -19.88 -16.51
C PHE A 15 -20.98 -19.21 -17.26
N VAL A 16 -22.15 -19.86 -17.33
CA VAL A 16 -23.35 -19.29 -17.99
C VAL A 16 -23.94 -18.13 -17.17
N PHE A 17 -23.84 -18.18 -15.85
CA PHE A 17 -24.24 -17.08 -14.96
C PHE A 17 -23.18 -15.98 -14.83
N GLY A 18 -22.06 -16.08 -15.56
CA GLY A 18 -21.03 -15.05 -15.56
C GLY A 18 -20.34 -14.87 -14.20
N MET A 19 -20.38 -15.88 -13.33
CA MET A 19 -19.58 -15.93 -12.12
C MET A 19 -18.13 -16.23 -12.52
N GLY A 20 -17.47 -15.21 -13.08
CA GLY A 20 -16.05 -15.25 -13.40
C GLY A 20 -15.20 -15.46 -12.14
N PRO A 21 -13.90 -15.76 -12.32
CA PRO A 21 -12.99 -15.79 -11.19
C PRO A 21 -13.06 -14.46 -10.42
N PRO A 22 -12.90 -14.49 -9.09
CA PRO A 22 -12.91 -13.27 -8.29
C PRO A 22 -11.83 -12.32 -8.81
N GLU A 23 -12.13 -11.02 -8.79
CA GLU A 23 -11.16 -9.98 -9.08
C GLU A 23 -9.90 -10.20 -8.24
N GLN A 24 -8.75 -10.15 -8.89
CA GLN A 24 -7.45 -10.41 -8.27
C GLN A 24 -6.80 -9.08 -7.92
N ALA A 25 -6.23 -8.99 -6.72
CA ALA A 25 -5.38 -7.85 -6.38
C ALA A 25 -4.11 -7.83 -7.26
N PRO A 26 -3.53 -6.63 -7.48
CA PRO A 26 -2.25 -6.49 -8.16
C PRO A 26 -1.18 -7.41 -7.55
N GLN A 27 -0.43 -8.12 -8.40
CA GLN A 27 0.67 -8.98 -7.96
C GLN A 27 1.97 -8.18 -7.96
N ALA A 28 2.12 -7.34 -6.94
CA ALA A 28 3.28 -6.46 -6.75
C ALA A 28 4.24 -6.99 -5.68
N SER A 29 5.54 -6.83 -5.89
CA SER A 29 6.57 -7.06 -4.89
C SER A 29 6.94 -5.74 -4.25
N LEU A 30 6.55 -5.53 -2.99
CA LEU A 30 6.79 -4.29 -2.26
C LEU A 30 7.78 -4.52 -1.12
N ARG A 31 8.60 -3.51 -0.83
CA ARG A 31 9.54 -3.51 0.29
C ARG A 31 9.37 -2.23 1.10
N ALA A 32 9.27 -2.37 2.41
CA ALA A 32 9.29 -1.24 3.34
C ALA A 32 10.57 -1.27 4.18
N SER A 33 11.16 -0.11 4.40
CA SER A 33 12.37 0.05 5.23
C SER A 33 12.36 1.36 5.99
N ALA A 34 12.95 1.35 7.19
CA ALA A 34 13.14 2.57 7.96
C ALA A 34 14.07 3.54 7.21
N THR A 35 13.73 4.81 7.27
CA THR A 35 14.50 5.92 6.70
C THR A 35 14.28 7.16 7.54
N THR A 36 14.83 8.28 7.12
CA THR A 36 14.61 9.58 7.74
C THR A 36 14.18 10.58 6.67
N ILE A 37 13.30 11.48 7.04
CA ILE A 37 12.95 12.66 6.25
C ILE A 37 13.21 13.91 7.09
N THR A 38 13.42 15.03 6.41
CA THR A 38 13.71 16.33 7.03
C THR A 38 12.65 17.31 6.56
N ASP A 39 12.07 18.09 7.49
CA ASP A 39 11.15 19.17 7.17
C ASP A 39 11.88 20.48 6.79
N ASP A 40 11.09 21.50 6.42
CA ASP A 40 11.54 22.86 6.12
C ASP A 40 12.34 23.52 7.25
N ASP A 41 12.12 23.10 8.50
CA ASP A 41 12.78 23.63 9.70
C ASP A 41 14.05 22.83 10.06
N ASP A 42 14.59 22.04 9.13
CA ASP A 42 15.75 21.14 9.28
C ASP A 42 15.56 20.06 10.37
N ASN A 43 14.33 19.80 10.81
CA ASN A 43 14.04 18.75 11.78
C ASN A 43 13.92 17.38 11.08
N THR A 44 14.83 16.49 11.46
CA THR A 44 14.95 15.16 10.86
C THR A 44 14.30 14.11 11.75
N VAL A 45 13.30 13.40 11.21
CA VAL A 45 12.53 12.38 11.93
C VAL A 45 12.56 11.02 11.23
N SER A 46 12.15 9.98 11.95
CA SER A 46 12.03 8.63 11.40
C SER A 46 10.79 8.48 10.52
N ALA A 47 10.97 7.86 9.36
CA ALA A 47 9.95 7.61 8.35
C ALA A 47 10.11 6.21 7.74
N ILE A 48 9.17 5.80 6.89
CA ILE A 48 9.23 4.52 6.16
C ILE A 48 9.37 4.83 4.68
N LYS A 49 10.40 4.28 4.03
CA LYS A 49 10.47 4.20 2.58
C LYS A 49 9.72 2.94 2.11
N LEU A 50 8.74 3.11 1.23
CA LEU A 50 8.03 2.04 0.53
C LEU A 50 8.50 2.02 -0.93
N GLU A 51 9.02 0.88 -1.39
CA GLU A 51 9.64 0.71 -2.70
C GLU A 51 9.00 -0.44 -3.47
N HIS A 52 8.73 -0.23 -4.76
CA HIS A 52 8.18 -1.26 -5.64
C HIS A 52 9.30 -2.01 -6.36
N GLN A 53 9.51 -3.27 -6.00
CA GLN A 53 10.60 -4.11 -6.51
C GLN A 53 10.30 -4.76 -7.87
N GLY A 54 9.03 -4.79 -8.30
CA GLY A 54 8.61 -5.38 -9.57
C GLY A 54 7.21 -6.00 -9.49
N GLY A 55 6.68 -6.43 -10.64
CA GLY A 55 5.31 -6.95 -10.76
C GLY A 55 4.36 -5.92 -11.36
N ASP A 56 3.08 -6.06 -11.03
CA ASP A 56 2.02 -5.14 -11.47
C ASP A 56 2.08 -3.81 -10.72
N ALA A 57 1.76 -2.70 -11.38
CA ALA A 57 1.69 -1.40 -10.75
C ALA A 57 0.64 -1.36 -9.61
N VAL A 58 0.91 -0.59 -8.56
CA VAL A 58 0.01 -0.43 -7.41
C VAL A 58 -0.56 0.98 -7.39
N TYR A 59 -1.83 1.13 -7.75
CA TYR A 59 -2.53 2.41 -7.65
C TYR A 59 -2.70 2.81 -6.18
N LEU A 60 -2.22 3.99 -5.80
CA LEU A 60 -2.15 4.45 -4.41
C LEU A 60 -3.39 5.25 -3.99
N ASP A 61 -4.28 5.60 -4.91
CA ASP A 61 -5.49 6.32 -4.57
C ASP A 61 -6.48 5.48 -3.74
N ALA A 62 -7.36 6.18 -3.01
CA ALA A 62 -8.29 5.56 -2.08
C ALA A 62 -9.38 4.69 -2.75
N THR A 63 -9.55 4.75 -4.08
CA THR A 63 -10.51 3.91 -4.80
C THR A 63 -9.95 2.54 -5.14
N HIS A 64 -8.62 2.41 -5.24
CA HIS A 64 -7.94 1.15 -5.55
C HIS A 64 -7.25 0.54 -4.34
N THR A 65 -6.58 1.34 -3.50
CA THR A 65 -5.76 0.80 -2.42
C THR A 65 -6.03 1.49 -1.09
N LYS A 66 -6.04 0.69 -0.02
CA LYS A 66 -6.06 1.16 1.36
C LYS A 66 -4.73 0.83 2.04
N ILE A 67 -4.08 1.87 2.56
CA ILE A 67 -2.80 1.76 3.26
C ILE A 67 -3.01 2.01 4.75
N LEU A 68 -2.43 1.14 5.57
CA LEU A 68 -2.54 1.16 7.02
C LEU A 68 -1.17 1.09 7.67
N LEU A 69 -0.93 1.92 8.68
CA LEU A 69 0.23 1.87 9.56
C LEU A 69 -0.23 1.51 10.97
N ASP A 70 0.15 0.32 11.45
CA ASP A 70 -0.33 -0.27 12.72
C ASP A 70 -1.86 -0.23 12.89
N GLY A 71 -2.59 -0.33 11.78
CA GLY A 71 -4.05 -0.28 11.73
C GLY A 71 -4.66 1.12 11.60
N ASN A 72 -3.86 2.18 11.67
CA ASN A 72 -4.30 3.54 11.39
C ASN A 72 -4.21 3.83 9.89
N ALA A 73 -5.15 4.60 9.34
CA ALA A 73 -5.12 4.99 7.93
C ALA A 73 -3.91 5.87 7.62
N VAL A 74 -3.36 5.68 6.42
CA VAL A 74 -2.35 6.58 5.83
C VAL A 74 -3.03 7.39 4.74
N ASN A 75 -2.91 8.71 4.82
CA ASN A 75 -3.46 9.64 3.85
C ASN A 75 -2.49 9.80 2.68
N VAL A 76 -2.94 9.45 1.49
CA VAL A 76 -2.11 9.58 0.28
C VAL A 76 -2.23 11.00 -0.23
N VAL A 77 -1.11 11.71 -0.27
CA VAL A 77 -0.99 13.06 -0.78
C VAL A 77 0.13 12.97 -1.79
N LEU A 78 -0.19 12.79 -3.06
CA LEU A 78 0.79 12.73 -4.13
C LEU A 78 0.75 14.09 -4.83
N ALA A 79 1.82 14.87 -4.69
CA ALA A 79 1.88 16.24 -5.22
C ALA A 79 1.90 16.31 -6.75
N ASP A 80 2.21 15.20 -7.43
CA ASP A 80 2.35 15.14 -8.88
C ASP A 80 1.41 14.09 -9.48
N ALA A 81 0.67 14.49 -10.53
CA ALA A 81 -0.31 13.67 -11.24
C ALA A 81 0.30 12.45 -11.97
N ASP A 82 1.62 12.26 -11.87
CA ASP A 82 2.36 11.14 -12.43
C ASP A 82 2.56 9.96 -11.44
N THR A 83 2.16 10.07 -10.17
CA THR A 83 2.37 9.00 -9.15
C THR A 83 1.11 8.33 -8.63
N ASP A 84 -0.03 8.45 -9.34
CA ASP A 84 -1.27 7.73 -8.97
C ASP A 84 -1.04 6.21 -8.88
N ALA A 85 -0.09 5.70 -9.65
CA ALA A 85 0.42 4.34 -9.56
C ALA A 85 1.88 4.35 -9.10
N LEU A 86 2.21 3.43 -8.19
CA LEU A 86 3.58 3.09 -7.84
C LEU A 86 4.08 2.01 -8.79
N ASP A 87 4.94 2.40 -9.72
CA ASP A 87 5.53 1.51 -10.72
C ASP A 87 6.84 0.86 -10.26
N ALA A 88 7.27 -0.19 -10.97
CA ALA A 88 8.50 -0.88 -10.65
C ALA A 88 9.74 0.01 -10.69
N GLY A 89 10.48 0.05 -9.58
CA GLY A 89 11.65 0.90 -9.37
C GLY A 89 11.35 2.20 -8.62
N GLU A 90 10.09 2.55 -8.45
CA GLU A 90 9.67 3.75 -7.75
C GLU A 90 9.57 3.53 -6.24
N TYR A 91 9.58 4.65 -5.52
CA TYR A 91 9.43 4.66 -4.08
C TYR A 91 8.73 5.92 -3.58
N VAL A 92 8.01 5.74 -2.49
CA VAL A 92 7.29 6.75 -1.74
C VAL A 92 7.65 6.62 -0.26
N TYR A 93 7.26 7.61 0.53
CA TYR A 93 7.59 7.71 1.93
C TYR A 93 6.32 7.83 2.74
N ILE A 94 6.23 7.02 3.79
CA ILE A 94 5.23 7.20 4.84
C ILE A 94 5.89 7.96 5.98
N PHE A 95 5.23 9.00 6.46
CA PHE A 95 5.70 9.82 7.58
C PHE A 95 4.52 10.34 8.40
N ASN A 96 4.80 10.91 9.58
CA ASN A 96 3.77 11.47 10.45
C ASN A 96 3.92 13.00 10.54
N ASP A 97 2.83 13.70 10.31
CA ASP A 97 2.71 15.15 10.48
C ASP A 97 1.53 15.44 11.42
N ASP A 98 1.83 16.08 12.56
CA ASP A 98 0.88 16.38 13.64
C ASP A 98 -0.06 15.21 14.05
N GLY A 99 0.50 14.00 14.16
CA GLY A 99 -0.25 12.80 14.56
C GLY A 99 -1.01 12.11 13.43
N VAL A 100 -0.97 12.64 12.20
CA VAL A 100 -1.60 12.05 11.02
C VAL A 100 -0.52 11.43 10.12
N ASN A 101 -0.78 10.20 9.64
CA ASN A 101 0.14 9.52 8.75
C ASN A 101 -0.14 9.90 7.30
N PHE A 102 0.91 10.26 6.56
CA PHE A 102 0.85 10.61 5.16
C PHE A 102 1.74 9.70 4.33
N LEU A 103 1.40 9.51 3.07
CA LEU A 103 2.25 8.91 2.05
C LEU A 103 2.47 9.91 0.92
N ASP A 104 3.73 10.16 0.58
CA ASP A 104 4.12 11.09 -0.48
C ASP A 104 5.51 10.74 -1.06
N ALA A 105 5.88 11.33 -2.19
CA ALA A 105 7.25 11.44 -2.63
C ALA A 105 8.03 12.44 -1.75
N GLN A 106 9.30 12.16 -1.45
CA GLN A 106 10.15 12.97 -0.56
C GLN A 106 10.38 14.43 -1.03
N GLY A 107 9.93 14.79 -2.24
CA GLY A 107 10.09 16.14 -2.81
C GLY A 107 8.98 17.14 -2.48
N ASN A 108 7.96 16.77 -1.69
CA ASN A 108 6.89 17.69 -1.30
C ASN A 108 7.21 18.40 0.03
N ASP A 109 7.74 19.62 -0.12
CA ASP A 109 8.29 20.50 0.92
C ASP A 109 7.21 21.31 1.66
N THR A 110 6.10 20.67 2.05
CA THR A 110 4.96 21.37 2.67
C THR A 110 4.70 20.98 4.12
N GLN A 111 5.52 20.09 4.68
CA GLN A 111 5.30 19.51 6.00
C GLN A 111 6.09 20.27 7.06
N THR A 112 5.39 20.88 8.02
CA THR A 112 5.99 21.79 9.00
C THR A 112 6.08 21.21 10.42
N ASN A 113 5.43 20.08 10.71
CA ASN A 113 5.38 19.50 12.06
C ASN A 113 5.62 17.99 12.06
N LEU A 114 6.71 17.59 11.41
CA LEU A 114 7.07 16.19 11.32
C LEU A 114 7.37 15.60 12.71
N THR A 115 6.79 14.43 12.97
CA THR A 115 7.09 13.62 14.14
C THR A 115 7.55 12.22 13.74
N ALA A 116 8.33 11.59 14.61
CA ALA A 116 8.82 10.24 14.38
C ALA A 116 7.65 9.25 14.27
N ILE A 117 7.60 8.46 13.19
CA ILE A 117 6.60 7.39 13.02
C ILE A 117 6.60 6.44 14.22
N THR A 118 7.79 6.11 14.71
CA THR A 118 7.97 5.30 15.91
C THR A 118 9.36 5.52 16.50
N ALA A 119 9.53 5.08 17.74
CA ALA A 119 10.81 5.12 18.43
C ALA A 119 11.82 4.11 17.88
N THR A 120 13.10 4.47 17.88
CA THR A 120 14.22 3.57 17.56
C THR A 120 14.18 2.31 18.45
N GLY A 121 14.46 1.15 17.88
CA GLY A 121 14.41 -0.15 18.53
C GLY A 121 13.03 -0.80 18.57
N THR A 122 12.02 -0.19 17.92
CA THR A 122 10.67 -0.74 17.82
C THR A 122 10.35 -1.17 16.38
N SER A 123 9.28 -1.94 16.22
CA SER A 123 8.78 -2.33 14.92
C SER A 123 7.38 -1.78 14.70
N THR A 124 7.10 -1.37 13.47
CA THR A 124 5.76 -1.01 12.99
C THR A 124 5.41 -1.85 11.77
N ASN A 125 4.14 -1.87 11.41
CA ASN A 125 3.63 -2.71 10.34
C ASN A 125 2.81 -1.92 9.33
N VAL A 126 3.24 -1.98 8.06
CA VAL A 126 2.53 -1.38 6.92
C VAL A 126 1.71 -2.44 6.22
N LYS A 127 0.40 -2.23 6.11
CA LYS A 127 -0.51 -3.10 5.34
C LYS A 127 -1.07 -2.37 4.16
N ILE A 128 -1.13 -3.06 3.04
CA ILE A 128 -1.65 -2.57 1.78
C ILE A 128 -2.72 -3.54 1.32
N VAL A 129 -3.94 -3.05 1.13
CA VAL A 129 -5.12 -3.85 0.81
C VAL A 129 -5.75 -3.28 -0.45
N ASP A 130 -6.04 -4.16 -1.41
CA ASP A 130 -6.79 -3.82 -2.61
C ASP A 130 -8.28 -3.65 -2.28
N VAL A 131 -8.87 -2.55 -2.72
CA VAL A 131 -10.26 -2.18 -2.40
C VAL A 131 -11.25 -3.00 -3.22
N GLY A 132 -10.94 -3.29 -4.50
CA GLY A 132 -11.84 -4.03 -5.39
C GLY A 132 -12.00 -5.50 -4.99
N SER A 133 -10.88 -6.20 -4.84
CA SER A 133 -10.83 -7.61 -4.47
C SER A 133 -10.91 -7.87 -2.97
N GLN A 134 -10.68 -6.85 -2.12
CA GLN A 134 -10.51 -6.97 -0.66
C GLN A 134 -9.35 -7.89 -0.25
N GLN A 135 -8.42 -8.18 -1.16
CA GLN A 135 -7.27 -9.01 -0.88
C GLN A 135 -6.10 -8.17 -0.40
N MET A 136 -5.23 -8.78 0.40
CA MET A 136 -4.01 -8.15 0.87
C MET A 136 -2.97 -8.14 -0.25
N ILE A 137 -2.47 -6.96 -0.59
CA ILE A 137 -1.34 -6.78 -1.53
C ILE A 137 -0.03 -7.04 -0.79
N ALA A 138 0.14 -6.43 0.40
CA ALA A 138 1.35 -6.59 1.20
C ALA A 138 1.11 -6.42 2.71
N ASP A 139 1.92 -7.13 3.49
CA ASP A 139 2.05 -7.00 4.96
C ASP A 139 3.53 -6.89 5.32
N LEU A 140 3.98 -5.67 5.60
CA LEU A 140 5.39 -5.32 5.66
C LEU A 140 5.77 -4.84 7.07
N LYS A 141 6.56 -5.64 7.76
CA LYS A 141 7.15 -5.27 9.05
C LYS A 141 8.40 -4.42 8.85
N VAL A 142 8.42 -3.24 9.47
CA VAL A 142 9.56 -2.32 9.44
C VAL A 142 10.15 -2.22 10.85
N ASN A 143 11.47 -2.33 10.96
CA ASN A 143 12.19 -2.17 12.21
C ASN A 143 12.97 -0.85 12.16
N PHE A 144 12.88 -0.08 13.24
CA PHE A 144 13.53 1.21 13.43
C PHE A 144 14.66 1.14 14.44
#